data_AF-A0A139CGK6-F1
#
_entry.id   AF-A0A139CGK6-F1
#
_cell.length_a   1.000
_cell.length_b   1.000
_cell.length_c   1.000
_cell.angle_alpha   90.00
_cell.angle_beta   90.00
_cell.angle_gamma   90.00
#
_symmetry.space_group_name_H-M   'P 1'
#
loop_
_entity.id
_entity.type
_entity.pdbx_description
1 polymer ?
#
loop_
_entity_poly.entity_id
_entity_poly.type
_entity_poly.pdbx_seq_one_letter_code
_entity_poly.pdbx_strand_id
1 'polypeptide(L)'
;MKRNNQIILLVATIAVLAVVGVYLANSTASSAQETDREEITVSAAASLTESFREIVKDFETDNPDIKVNLNLAGSGSLRMQIEAGAPIDVFASASQKHMD
;
A
#
# COMPACT_ATOMS: atom_id res chain seq x y z
N MET A 1 -28.28 43.24 32.76
CA MET A 1 -28.02 42.75 31.38
C MET A 1 -26.55 42.73 30.94
N LYS A 2 -25.60 43.48 31.56
CA LYS A 2 -24.18 43.48 31.13
C LYS A 2 -23.36 42.22 31.49
N ARG A 3 -23.72 41.49 32.56
CA ARG A 3 -22.95 40.33 33.05
C ARG A 3 -23.15 39.06 32.18
N ASN A 4 -24.32 38.88 31.60
CA ASN A 4 -24.64 37.73 30.76
C ASN A 4 -23.97 37.83 29.37
N ASN A 5 -23.80 39.05 28.84
CA ASN A 5 -23.12 39.26 27.55
C ASN A 5 -21.60 39.00 27.63
N GLN A 6 -20.99 39.27 28.78
CA GLN A 6 -19.58 38.97 29.05
C GLN A 6 -19.31 37.46 29.09
N ILE A 7 -20.22 36.67 29.69
CA ILE A 7 -20.11 35.20 29.73
C ILE A 7 -20.24 34.59 28.33
N ILE A 8 -21.15 35.10 27.50
CA ILE A 8 -21.34 34.64 26.11
C ILE A 8 -20.09 34.89 25.25
N LEU A 9 -19.46 36.06 25.38
CA LEU A 9 -18.22 36.40 24.66
C LEU A 9 -17.03 35.52 25.07
N LEU A 10 -16.90 35.18 26.35
CA LEU A 10 -15.82 34.34 26.86
C LEU A 10 -15.95 32.89 26.37
N VAL A 11 -17.16 32.34 26.37
CA VAL A 11 -17.46 31.01 25.82
C VAL A 11 -17.21 30.97 24.30
N ALA A 12 -17.62 32.01 23.56
CA ALA A 12 -17.36 32.09 22.13
C ALA A 12 -15.86 32.13 21.80
N THR A 13 -15.05 32.78 22.63
CA THR A 13 -13.60 32.90 22.41
C THR A 13 -12.88 31.56 22.67
N ILE A 14 -13.30 30.81 23.70
CA ILE A 14 -12.79 29.47 23.98
C ILE A 14 -13.16 28.48 22.86
N ALA A 15 -14.38 28.59 22.31
CA ALA A 15 -14.81 27.75 21.20
C ALA A 15 -13.98 28.00 19.92
N VAL A 16 -13.65 29.27 19.63
CA VAL A 16 -12.81 29.61 18.46
C VAL A 16 -11.38 29.09 18.63
N LEU A 17 -10.80 29.18 19.83
CA LEU A 17 -9.47 28.63 20.11
C LEU A 17 -9.41 27.11 19.96
N ALA A 18 -10.46 26.39 20.37
CA ALA A 18 -10.55 24.95 20.20
C ALA A 18 -10.62 24.54 18.71
N VAL A 19 -11.38 25.29 17.90
CA VAL A 19 -11.51 25.02 16.46
C VAL A 19 -10.20 25.28 15.71
N VAL A 20 -9.47 26.35 16.06
CA VAL A 20 -8.16 26.65 15.46
C VAL A 20 -7.10 25.61 15.87
N GLY A 21 -7.13 25.14 17.12
CA GLY A 21 -6.24 24.08 17.59
C GLY A 21 -6.42 22.75 16.83
N VAL A 22 -7.67 22.38 16.54
CA VAL A 22 -7.99 21.18 15.73
C VAL A 22 -7.56 21.36 14.26
N TYR A 23 -7.72 22.56 13.71
CA TYR A 23 -7.33 22.84 12.32
C TYR A 23 -5.80 22.74 12.12
N LEU A 24 -5.03 23.22 13.10
CA LEU A 24 -3.56 23.16 13.07
C LEU A 24 -3.02 21.73 13.31
N ALA A 25 -3.67 20.94 14.16
CA ALA A 25 -3.28 19.55 14.42
C ALA A 25 -3.49 18.62 13.21
N ASN A 26 -4.48 18.92 12.35
CA ASN A 26 -4.69 18.17 11.10
C ASN A 26 -3.69 18.55 9.99
N SER A 27 -2.92 19.62 10.16
CA SER A 27 -1.94 20.08 9.15
C SER A 27 -0.58 19.37 9.27
N THR A 28 -0.36 18.60 10.34
CA THR A 28 0.89 17.88 10.61
C THR A 28 0.76 16.37 10.37
N ALA A 29 -0.22 15.95 9.57
CA ALA A 29 -0.25 14.59 9.03
C ALA A 29 0.91 14.44 8.04
N SER A 30 2.05 14.09 8.63
CA SER A 30 3.31 13.65 8.05
C SER A 30 3.11 13.13 6.63
N SER A 31 3.63 13.87 5.66
CA SER A 31 4.01 13.32 4.37
C SER A 31 5.08 12.26 4.64
N ALA A 32 4.63 11.03 4.96
CA ALA A 32 5.44 9.86 4.78
C ALA A 32 5.80 9.87 3.30
N GLN A 33 7.03 10.28 3.03
CA GLN A 33 7.63 10.22 1.71
C GLN A 33 7.73 8.73 1.43
N GLU A 34 6.68 8.19 0.82
CA GLU A 34 6.66 6.87 0.24
C GLU A 34 7.74 6.93 -0.82
N THR A 35 8.94 6.44 -0.48
CA THR A 35 9.92 6.09 -1.50
C THR A 35 9.16 5.19 -2.45
N ASP A 36 8.91 5.70 -3.65
CA ASP A 36 8.20 5.04 -4.73
C ASP A 36 9.05 3.84 -5.15
N ARG A 37 8.99 2.79 -4.32
CA ARG A 37 9.66 1.52 -4.61
C ARG A 37 8.84 0.90 -5.72
N GLU A 38 9.46 0.70 -6.86
CA GLU A 38 8.82 0.06 -7.99
C GLU A 38 8.44 -1.36 -7.54
N GLU A 39 7.14 -1.65 -7.46
CA GLU A 39 6.65 -2.96 -7.04
C GLU A 39 6.42 -3.83 -8.28
N ILE A 40 7.08 -4.98 -8.34
CA ILE A 40 6.88 -5.97 -9.40
C ILE A 40 6.10 -7.14 -8.82
N THR A 41 4.94 -7.45 -9.40
CA THR A 41 4.11 -8.59 -9.00
C THR A 41 4.40 -9.80 -9.87
N VAL A 42 4.94 -10.85 -9.25
CA VAL A 42 5.32 -12.11 -9.90
C VAL A 42 4.36 -13.21 -9.46
N SER A 43 3.52 -13.67 -10.38
CA SER A 43 2.63 -14.81 -10.16
C SER A 43 3.29 -16.10 -10.61
N ALA A 44 3.68 -16.95 -9.67
CA ALA A 44 4.41 -18.19 -9.95
C ALA A 44 3.67 -19.44 -9.45
N ALA A 45 3.82 -20.56 -10.16
CA ALA A 45 3.27 -21.84 -9.72
C ALA A 45 3.88 -22.28 -8.39
N ALA A 46 3.07 -22.84 -7.49
CA ALA A 46 3.49 -23.24 -6.16
C ALA A 46 4.71 -24.22 -6.12
N SER A 47 4.92 -25.03 -7.17
CA SER A 47 6.10 -25.90 -7.27
C SER A 47 7.42 -25.16 -7.46
N LEU A 48 7.39 -23.89 -7.86
CA LEU A 48 8.56 -23.04 -8.08
C LEU A 48 8.88 -22.15 -6.86
N THR A 49 8.17 -22.34 -5.74
CA THR A 49 8.27 -21.49 -4.53
C THR A 49 9.71 -21.31 -4.06
N GLU A 50 10.45 -22.40 -3.88
CA GLU A 50 11.80 -22.33 -3.29
C GLU A 50 12.76 -21.57 -4.20
N SER A 51 12.76 -21.90 -5.49
CA SER A 51 13.61 -21.23 -6.48
C SER A 51 13.28 -19.74 -6.61
N PHE A 52 12.00 -19.37 -6.61
CA PHE A 52 11.61 -17.95 -6.70
C PHE A 52 11.91 -17.18 -5.42
N ARG A 53 11.91 -17.81 -4.24
CA ARG A 53 12.32 -17.13 -3.00
C ARG A 53 13.80 -16.75 -3.02
N GLU A 54 14.66 -17.64 -3.52
CA GLU A 54 16.08 -17.35 -3.68
C GLU A 54 16.32 -16.23 -4.70
N ILE A 55 15.67 -16.33 -5.87
CA ILE A 55 15.77 -15.32 -6.93
C ILE A 55 15.28 -13.95 -6.45
N VAL A 56 14.14 -13.88 -5.74
CA VAL A 56 13.61 -12.62 -5.21
C VAL A 56 14.59 -12.00 -4.22
N LYS A 57 15.14 -12.80 -3.31
CA LYS A 57 16.09 -12.30 -2.31
C LYS A 57 17.34 -11.72 -2.96
N ASP A 58 17.90 -12.41 -3.96
CA ASP A 58 19.09 -11.94 -4.66
C ASP A 58 18.76 -10.70 -5.51
N PHE A 59 17.61 -10.68 -6.18
CA PHE A 59 17.15 -9.56 -6.99
C PHE A 59 16.91 -8.29 -6.16
N GLU A 60 16.26 -8.39 -4.99
CA GLU A 60 16.05 -7.26 -4.08
C GLU A 60 17.35 -6.79 -3.41
N THR A 61 18.32 -7.69 -3.24
CA THR A 61 19.66 -7.33 -2.75
C THR A 61 20.40 -6.46 -3.77
N ASP A 62 20.31 -6.82 -5.06
CA ASP A 62 20.92 -6.07 -6.15
C ASP A 62 20.12 -4.81 -6.54
N ASN A 63 18.82 -4.78 -6.26
CA ASN A 63 17.90 -3.69 -6.60
C ASN A 63 17.10 -3.24 -5.35
N PRO A 64 17.72 -2.48 -4.42
CA PRO A 64 17.09 -2.12 -3.14
C PRO A 64 15.87 -1.20 -3.27
N ASP A 65 15.71 -0.57 -4.44
CA ASP A 65 14.59 0.32 -4.76
C ASP A 65 13.41 -0.43 -5.39
N ILE A 66 13.57 -1.72 -5.73
CA ILE A 66 12.53 -2.56 -6.33
C ILE A 66 12.07 -3.58 -5.30
N LYS A 67 10.76 -3.74 -5.16
CA LYS A 67 10.17 -4.73 -4.25
C LYS A 67 9.42 -5.77 -5.06
N VAL A 68 9.67 -7.05 -4.81
CA VAL A 68 9.04 -8.13 -5.56
C VAL A 68 7.92 -8.76 -4.73
N ASN A 69 6.68 -8.61 -5.22
CA ASN A 69 5.52 -9.25 -4.63
C ASN A 69 5.28 -10.62 -5.29
N LEU A 70 5.59 -11.70 -4.56
CA LEU A 70 5.48 -13.06 -5.06
C LEU A 70 4.10 -13.66 -4.73
N ASN A 71 3.27 -13.85 -5.76
CA ASN A 71 1.98 -14.54 -5.66
C ASN A 71 2.11 -16.01 -6.09
N LEU A 72 2.13 -16.92 -5.11
CA LEU A 72 2.28 -18.35 -5.35
C LEU A 72 0.94 -19.06 -5.23
N ALA A 73 0.44 -19.63 -6.34
CA ALA A 73 -0.78 -20.43 -6.32
C ALA A 73 -0.76 -21.55 -7.37
N GLY A 74 -1.81 -22.37 -7.40
CA GLY A 74 -2.01 -23.31 -8.50
C GLY A 74 -2.26 -22.55 -9.81
N SER A 75 -1.67 -23.01 -10.92
CA SER A 75 -1.73 -22.31 -12.21
C SER A 75 -3.16 -21.97 -12.68
N GLY A 76 -4.15 -22.82 -12.38
CA GLY A 76 -5.56 -22.54 -12.67
C GLY A 76 -6.12 -21.35 -11.90
N SER A 77 -5.74 -21.20 -10.62
CA SER A 77 -6.13 -20.06 -9.79
C SER A 77 -5.45 -18.77 -10.23
N LEU A 78 -4.17 -18.84 -10.61
CA LEU A 78 -3.44 -17.70 -11.15
C LEU A 78 -4.06 -17.22 -12.46
N ARG A 79 -4.38 -18.12 -13.39
CA ARG A 79 -5.07 -17.77 -14.63
C ARG A 79 -6.39 -17.04 -14.36
N MET A 80 -7.22 -17.52 -13.43
CA MET A 80 -8.46 -16.84 -13.09
C MET A 80 -8.23 -15.44 -12.51
N GLN A 81 -7.19 -15.26 -11.69
CA GLN A 81 -6.84 -13.94 -11.16
C GLN A 81 -6.41 -12.99 -12.29
N ILE A 82 -5.60 -13.47 -13.24
CA ILE A 82 -5.17 -12.70 -14.41
C ILE A 82 -6.37 -12.34 -15.31
N GLU A 83 -7.25 -13.31 -15.59
CA GLU A 83 -8.50 -13.07 -16.34
C GLU A 83 -9.45 -12.11 -15.62
N ALA A 84 -9.45 -12.10 -14.29
CA ALA A 84 -10.21 -11.15 -13.47
C ALA A 84 -9.57 -9.75 -13.40
N GLY A 85 -8.42 -9.53 -14.06
CA GLY A 85 -7.73 -8.25 -14.11
C GLY A 85 -6.80 -7.99 -12.93
N ALA A 86 -6.31 -9.04 -12.25
CA ALA A 86 -5.27 -8.87 -11.24
C ALA A 86 -4.02 -8.23 -11.88
N PRO A 87 -3.47 -7.15 -11.29
CA PRO A 87 -2.25 -6.55 -11.78
C PRO A 87 -1.09 -7.53 -11.57
N ILE A 88 -0.54 -8.05 -12.67
CA ILE A 88 0.63 -8.92 -12.66
C ILE A 88 1.61 -8.43 -13.72
N ASP A 89 2.90 -8.49 -13.41
CA ASP A 89 3.95 -8.11 -14.35
C ASP A 89 4.59 -9.35 -14.97
N VAL A 90 4.70 -10.43 -14.18
CA VAL A 90 5.32 -11.69 -14.61
C VAL A 90 4.44 -12.87 -14.22
N PHE A 91 4.19 -13.78 -15.18
CA PHE A 91 3.54 -15.07 -14.93
C PHE A 91 4.52 -16.22 -15.22
N ALA A 92 4.76 -17.06 -14.22
CA ALA A 92 5.65 -18.22 -14.31
C ALA A 92 4.88 -19.51 -13.98
N SER A 93 4.51 -20.29 -15.01
CA SER A 93 3.85 -21.58 -14.84
C SER A 93 4.84 -22.74 -14.89
N ALA A 94 4.70 -23.71 -14.00
CA ALA A 94 5.43 -24.97 -14.06
C ALA A 94 4.92 -25.93 -15.17
N SER A 95 3.77 -25.61 -15.78
CA SER A 95 3.14 -26.39 -16.84
C SER A 95 3.11 -25.57 -18.13
N GLN A 96 3.84 -26.01 -19.16
CA GLN A 96 3.84 -25.38 -20.50
C GLN A 96 2.43 -25.27 -21.11
N LYS A 97 1.53 -26.18 -20.74
CA LYS A 97 0.12 -26.22 -21.17
C LYS A 97 -0.72 -25.00 -20.74
N HIS A 98 -0.17 -24.09 -19.95
CA HIS A 98 -0.81 -22.85 -19.50
C HIS A 98 -0.09 -21.59 -19.98
N MET A 99 0.91 -21.73 -20.85
CA MET A 99 1.64 -20.61 -21.44
C MET A 99 1.27 -20.34 -22.91
N ASP A 100 0.58 -21.27 -23.57
CA ASP A 100 0.06 -21.16 -24.94
C ASP A 100 -1.43 -20.75 -24.95
#